data_AF-A0A920TK93-F1
#
_entry.id   AF-A0A920TK93-F1
#
_cell.length_a   1.000
_cell.length_b   1.000
_cell.length_c   1.000
_cell.angle_alpha   90.00
_cell.angle_beta   90.00
_cell.angle_gamma   90.00
#
_symmetry.space_group_name_H-M   'P 1'
#
loop_
_entity.id
_entity.type
_entity.pdbx_description
1 polymer ?
#
loop_
_entity_poly.entity_id
_entity_poly.type
_entity_poly.pdbx_seq_one_letter_code
_entity_poly.pdbx_strand_id
1 'polypeptide(L)'
;MKYEYEKSQFGHGSITDIEKKYLSLTDNVNKYFLIRQNSESKIETMKIQEREIRKEIDEINNSLNALTRGKDLLKRKLSKVDPESMSFANKIGNVVRDLPVLDFIDPYYEVKQVVVNDLEEDLVYMGMPKVDRCMTCHVGIDKAGFEDAPQPYSTHPKLDFMVGPNSPHPLSEFGCTSCHAGRGRGTGFYTSAHSPNDKETAHRWKKELGWEPMHYWEIPMLPKKYTEAGCYKCHSGNMPLKEAETLSLGLSVFEKAGCHACHQVDRWNDATKPGPSLYHMASKTDKNWTYKWIIEPRSFRHNTWMPHFFKKDNNSSLKI
;
A
#
# COMPACT_ATOMS: atom_id res chain seq x y z
N MET A 1 -9.10 -82.31 2.05
CA MET A 1 -7.64 -82.04 2.05
C MET A 1 -7.07 -81.73 3.44
N LYS A 2 -7.26 -80.55 4.08
CA LYS A 2 -6.73 -80.32 5.46
C LYS A 2 -7.18 -81.40 6.46
N TYR A 3 -8.49 -81.64 6.49
CA TYR A 3 -9.11 -82.69 7.30
C TYR A 3 -8.62 -84.12 6.97
N GLU A 4 -8.27 -84.39 5.71
CA GLU A 4 -7.78 -85.71 5.26
C GLU A 4 -6.30 -85.91 5.59
N TYR A 5 -5.50 -84.84 5.52
CA TYR A 5 -4.12 -84.81 5.99
C TYR A 5 -4.05 -85.00 7.51
N GLU A 6 -4.85 -84.26 8.28
CA GLU A 6 -4.96 -84.40 9.74
C GLU A 6 -5.39 -85.82 10.13
N LYS A 7 -6.34 -86.42 9.41
CA LYS A 7 -6.76 -87.82 9.63
C LYS A 7 -5.68 -88.84 9.26
N SER A 8 -4.85 -88.56 8.24
CA SER A 8 -3.75 -89.46 7.82
C SER A 8 -2.59 -89.51 8.81
N GLN A 9 -2.44 -88.50 9.67
CA GLN A 9 -1.42 -88.46 10.73
C GLN A 9 -1.69 -89.42 11.89
N PHE A 10 -2.94 -89.89 12.06
CA PHE A 10 -3.37 -90.77 13.16
C PHE A 10 -3.70 -92.21 12.73
N GLY A 11 -3.48 -92.60 11.46
CA GLY A 11 -3.83 -93.93 10.93
C GLY A 11 -2.72 -94.60 10.10
N HIS A 12 -2.70 -95.94 10.07
CA HIS A 12 -1.67 -96.77 9.40
C HIS A 12 -1.83 -96.87 7.86
N GLY A 13 -1.73 -95.74 7.14
CA GLY A 13 -1.76 -95.69 5.66
C GLY A 13 -0.66 -94.79 5.08
N SER A 14 -0.44 -94.81 3.76
CA SER A 14 0.62 -94.05 3.04
C SER A 14 0.55 -92.53 3.30
N ILE A 15 1.29 -92.06 4.31
CA ILE A 15 1.33 -90.66 4.79
C ILE A 15 1.99 -89.71 3.78
N THR A 16 2.97 -90.19 3.02
CA THR A 16 3.87 -89.35 2.22
C THR A 16 3.25 -88.67 1.01
N ASP A 17 2.27 -89.30 0.35
CA ASP A 17 1.65 -88.74 -0.86
C ASP A 17 0.59 -87.68 -0.54
N ILE A 18 -0.16 -87.88 0.55
CA ILE A 18 -1.17 -86.94 1.03
C ILE A 18 -0.49 -85.69 1.60
N GLU A 19 0.61 -85.85 2.32
CA GLU A 19 1.44 -84.77 2.85
C GLU A 19 2.02 -83.88 1.74
N LYS A 20 2.68 -84.47 0.73
CA LYS A 20 3.20 -83.72 -0.43
C LYS A 20 2.12 -82.91 -1.14
N LYS A 21 0.94 -83.51 -1.34
CA LYS A 21 -0.18 -82.84 -2.01
C LYS A 21 -0.74 -81.71 -1.16
N TYR A 22 -0.87 -81.90 0.16
CA TYR A 22 -1.33 -80.86 1.10
C TYR A 22 -0.35 -79.69 1.19
N LEU A 23 0.95 -79.96 1.31
CA LEU A 23 2.00 -78.93 1.34
C LEU A 23 2.04 -78.14 0.03
N SER A 24 1.95 -78.81 -1.12
CA SER A 24 1.87 -78.16 -2.44
C SER A 24 0.64 -77.27 -2.59
N LEU A 25 -0.53 -77.71 -2.12
CA LEU A 25 -1.73 -76.87 -2.15
C LEU A 25 -1.61 -75.68 -1.21
N THR A 26 -1.03 -75.87 -0.03
CA THR A 26 -0.84 -74.81 0.97
C THR A 26 0.12 -73.75 0.45
N ASP A 27 1.21 -74.15 -0.21
CA ASP A 27 2.16 -73.23 -0.85
C ASP A 27 1.50 -72.41 -1.97
N ASN A 28 0.69 -73.06 -2.81
CA ASN A 28 -0.10 -72.36 -3.82
C ASN A 28 -1.11 -71.38 -3.22
N VAL A 29 -1.83 -71.79 -2.16
CA VAL A 29 -2.77 -70.91 -1.45
C VAL A 29 -2.05 -69.69 -0.86
N ASN A 30 -0.89 -69.89 -0.23
CA ASN A 30 -0.08 -68.80 0.30
C ASN A 30 0.41 -67.86 -0.80
N LYS A 31 0.86 -68.41 -1.94
CA LYS A 31 1.27 -67.63 -3.12
C LYS A 31 0.13 -66.77 -3.67
N TYR A 32 -1.06 -67.34 -3.85
CA TYR A 32 -2.23 -66.59 -4.31
C TYR A 32 -2.71 -65.57 -3.28
N PHE A 33 -2.60 -65.87 -1.99
CA PHE A 33 -2.91 -64.93 -0.91
C PHE A 33 -1.98 -63.71 -0.93
N LEU A 34 -0.67 -63.92 -1.10
CA LEU A 34 0.32 -62.85 -1.26
C LEU A 34 0.06 -61.98 -2.51
N ILE A 35 -0.29 -62.60 -3.64
CA ILE A 35 -0.65 -61.89 -4.87
C ILE A 35 -1.90 -61.03 -4.64
N ARG A 36 -2.91 -61.58 -3.95
CA ARG A 36 -4.14 -60.86 -3.60
C ARG A 36 -3.85 -59.66 -2.70
N GLN A 37 -3.11 -59.83 -1.61
CA GLN A 37 -2.74 -58.72 -0.71
C GLN A 37 -1.97 -57.61 -1.45
N ASN A 38 -0.99 -57.98 -2.28
CA ASN A 38 -0.25 -56.99 -3.07
C ASN A 38 -1.16 -56.25 -4.08
N SER A 39 -2.14 -56.94 -4.65
CA SER A 39 -3.10 -56.34 -5.58
C SER A 39 -4.07 -55.42 -4.84
N GLU A 40 -4.56 -55.82 -3.67
CA GLU A 40 -5.42 -54.99 -2.81
C GLU A 40 -4.70 -53.71 -2.36
N SER A 41 -3.44 -53.82 -1.93
CA SER A 41 -2.61 -52.67 -1.55
C SER A 41 -2.37 -51.69 -2.72
N LYS A 42 -2.12 -52.21 -3.93
CA LYS A 42 -2.01 -51.38 -5.15
C LYS A 42 -3.31 -50.66 -5.48
N ILE A 43 -4.45 -51.36 -5.38
CA ILE A 43 -5.78 -50.77 -5.61
C ILE A 43 -6.04 -49.66 -4.60
N GLU A 44 -5.70 -49.86 -3.33
CA GLU A 44 -5.89 -48.85 -2.29
C GLU A 44 -5.01 -47.61 -2.54
N THR A 45 -3.76 -47.81 -2.93
CA THR A 45 -2.84 -46.73 -3.30
C THR A 45 -3.37 -45.92 -4.49
N MET A 46 -3.84 -46.60 -5.54
CA MET A 46 -4.42 -45.95 -6.71
C MET A 46 -5.71 -45.18 -6.37
N LYS A 47 -6.55 -45.69 -5.47
CA LYS A 47 -7.75 -44.97 -4.99
C LYS A 47 -7.42 -43.70 -4.22
N ILE A 48 -6.35 -43.71 -3.42
CA ILE A 48 -5.87 -42.51 -2.72
C ILE A 48 -5.41 -41.46 -3.74
N GLN A 49 -4.60 -41.87 -4.71
CA GLN A 49 -4.15 -40.98 -5.79
C GLN A 49 -5.32 -40.40 -6.60
N GLU A 50 -6.31 -41.23 -6.94
CA GLU A 50 -7.52 -40.77 -7.63
C GLU A 50 -8.26 -39.69 -6.82
N ARG A 51 -8.35 -39.87 -5.49
CA ARG A 51 -9.01 -38.90 -4.61
C ARG A 51 -8.27 -37.56 -4.55
N GLU A 52 -6.94 -37.58 -4.46
CA GLU A 52 -6.13 -36.35 -4.47
C GLU A 52 -6.27 -35.61 -5.81
N ILE A 53 -6.16 -36.33 -6.93
CA ILE A 53 -6.34 -35.74 -8.27
C ILE A 53 -7.73 -35.12 -8.42
N ARG A 54 -8.79 -35.79 -7.93
CA ARG A 54 -10.15 -35.23 -7.94
C ARG A 54 -10.25 -33.94 -7.13
N LYS A 55 -9.60 -33.88 -5.96
CA LYS A 55 -9.57 -32.68 -5.13
C LYS A 55 -8.87 -31.51 -5.82
N GLU A 56 -7.72 -31.77 -6.45
CA GLU A 56 -7.01 -30.76 -7.25
C GLU A 56 -7.87 -30.26 -8.43
N ILE A 57 -8.55 -31.16 -9.14
CA ILE A 57 -9.48 -30.80 -10.22
C ILE A 57 -10.60 -29.90 -9.69
N ASP A 58 -11.18 -30.20 -8.54
CA ASP A 58 -12.23 -29.38 -7.94
C ASP A 58 -11.72 -27.98 -7.52
N GLU A 59 -10.52 -27.89 -6.94
CA GLU A 59 -9.88 -26.61 -6.59
C GLU A 59 -9.58 -25.75 -7.84
N ILE A 60 -9.07 -26.37 -8.91
CA ILE A 60 -8.82 -25.71 -10.19
C ILE A 60 -10.14 -25.24 -10.82
N ASN A 61 -11.17 -26.08 -10.84
CA ASN A 61 -12.48 -25.73 -11.39
C ASN A 61 -13.14 -24.57 -10.61
N ASN A 62 -13.03 -24.57 -9.29
CA ASN A 62 -13.51 -23.48 -8.45
C ASN A 62 -12.78 -22.17 -8.75
N SER A 63 -11.46 -22.22 -8.91
CA SER A 63 -10.63 -21.07 -9.29
C SER A 63 -10.99 -20.56 -10.69
N LEU A 64 -11.17 -21.45 -11.66
CA LEU A 64 -11.58 -21.13 -13.03
C LEU A 64 -12.95 -20.45 -13.06
N ASN A 65 -13.91 -20.95 -12.28
CA ASN A 65 -15.24 -20.36 -12.16
C ASN A 65 -15.18 -18.97 -11.52
N ALA A 66 -14.36 -18.76 -10.50
CA ALA A 66 -14.16 -17.45 -9.88
C ALA A 66 -13.56 -16.45 -10.87
N LEU A 67 -12.52 -16.85 -11.60
CA LEU A 67 -11.88 -16.03 -12.64
C LEU A 67 -12.84 -15.71 -13.79
N THR A 68 -13.64 -16.67 -14.25
CA THR A 68 -14.62 -16.47 -15.33
C THR A 68 -15.71 -15.48 -14.90
N ARG A 69 -16.23 -15.60 -13.67
CA ARG A 69 -17.17 -14.62 -13.11
C ARG A 69 -16.55 -13.22 -13.02
N GLY A 70 -15.29 -13.13 -12.59
CA GLY A 70 -14.54 -11.88 -12.56
C GLY A 70 -14.41 -11.24 -13.95
N LYS A 71 -14.01 -12.04 -14.95
CA LYS A 71 -13.93 -11.64 -16.36
C LYS A 71 -15.27 -11.13 -16.89
N ASP A 72 -16.37 -11.84 -16.65
CA ASP A 72 -17.70 -11.45 -17.13
C ASP A 72 -18.19 -10.16 -16.45
N LEU A 73 -17.87 -9.99 -15.17
CA LEU A 73 -18.20 -8.78 -14.43
C LEU A 73 -17.41 -7.57 -14.97
N LEU A 74 -16.12 -7.74 -15.24
CA LEU A 74 -15.27 -6.73 -15.88
C LEU A 74 -15.75 -6.42 -17.31
N LYS A 75 -16.11 -7.44 -18.10
CA LYS A 75 -16.64 -7.26 -19.46
C LYS A 75 -17.94 -6.46 -19.48
N ARG A 76 -18.86 -6.72 -18.54
CA ARG A 76 -20.08 -5.91 -18.39
C ARG A 76 -19.77 -4.48 -17.98
N LYS A 77 -18.83 -4.27 -17.05
CA LYS A 77 -18.40 -2.91 -16.67
C LYS A 77 -17.79 -2.16 -17.86
N LEU A 78 -16.93 -2.82 -18.63
CA LEU A 78 -16.30 -2.23 -19.81
C LEU A 78 -17.35 -1.78 -20.84
N SER A 79 -18.33 -2.63 -21.16
CA SER A 79 -19.44 -2.31 -22.08
C SER A 79 -20.36 -1.15 -21.64
N LYS A 80 -20.21 -0.67 -20.41
CA LYS A 80 -20.96 0.46 -19.85
C LYS A 80 -20.12 1.73 -19.71
N VAL A 81 -18.79 1.62 -19.70
CA VAL A 81 -17.88 2.72 -19.34
C VAL A 81 -17.06 3.19 -20.54
N ASP A 82 -16.67 2.29 -21.45
CA ASP A 82 -15.78 2.62 -22.57
C ASP A 82 -16.56 3.05 -23.84
N PRO A 83 -16.37 4.28 -24.34
CA PRO A 83 -17.04 4.80 -25.54
C PRO A 83 -16.82 3.99 -26.82
N GLU A 84 -15.71 3.26 -26.94
CA GLU A 84 -15.43 2.46 -28.14
C GLU A 84 -16.16 1.11 -28.11
N SER A 85 -16.35 0.53 -26.93
CA SER A 85 -17.00 -0.77 -26.73
C SER A 85 -18.46 -0.70 -26.24
N MET A 86 -19.02 0.50 -26.05
CA MET A 86 -20.43 0.72 -25.69
C MET A 86 -21.40 0.44 -26.85
N SER A 87 -22.58 -0.12 -26.52
CA SER A 87 -23.69 -0.25 -27.47
C SER A 87 -24.29 1.10 -27.85
N PHE A 88 -24.90 1.19 -29.04
CA PHE A 88 -25.51 2.42 -29.55
C PHE A 88 -26.54 3.05 -28.58
N ALA A 89 -27.32 2.22 -27.88
CA ALA A 89 -28.27 2.68 -26.87
C ALA A 89 -27.60 3.29 -25.63
N ASN A 90 -26.47 2.74 -25.17
CA ASN A 90 -25.70 3.30 -24.05
C ASN A 90 -25.02 4.62 -24.44
N LYS A 91 -24.60 4.76 -25.71
CA LYS A 91 -24.05 6.03 -26.23
C LYS A 91 -25.10 7.15 -26.21
N ILE A 92 -26.34 6.86 -26.64
CA ILE A 92 -27.45 7.81 -26.58
C ILE A 92 -27.82 8.12 -25.12
N GLY A 93 -27.80 7.11 -24.23
CA GLY A 93 -28.04 7.30 -22.81
C GLY A 93 -27.06 8.27 -22.14
N ASN A 94 -25.77 8.20 -22.48
CA ASN A 94 -24.77 9.16 -21.96
C ASN A 94 -25.05 10.60 -22.43
N VAL A 95 -25.39 10.81 -23.70
CA VAL A 95 -25.73 12.14 -24.24
C VAL A 95 -26.97 12.75 -23.57
N VAL A 96 -27.94 11.91 -23.17
CA VAL A 96 -29.14 12.35 -22.46
C VAL A 96 -28.88 12.59 -20.96
N ARG A 97 -27.91 11.90 -20.36
CA ARG A 97 -27.51 12.07 -18.95
C ARG A 97 -26.75 13.38 -18.71
N ASP A 98 -26.03 13.85 -19.73
CA ASP A 98 -25.34 15.15 -19.74
C ASP A 98 -26.30 16.37 -19.81
N LEU A 99 -27.62 16.14 -19.80
CA LEU A 99 -28.61 17.22 -19.70
C LEU A 99 -28.64 17.82 -18.28
N PRO A 100 -28.70 19.17 -18.13
CA PRO A 100 -28.47 19.87 -16.85
C PRO A 100 -29.30 19.44 -15.63
N VAL A 101 -30.44 18.77 -15.85
CA VAL A 101 -31.36 18.34 -14.77
C VAL A 101 -31.08 16.91 -14.30
N LEU A 102 -30.53 16.04 -15.15
CA LEU A 102 -30.24 14.64 -14.81
C LEU A 102 -28.82 14.45 -14.23
N ASP A 103 -27.88 15.31 -14.61
CA ASP A 103 -26.51 15.35 -14.05
C ASP A 103 -26.52 15.67 -12.53
N PHE A 104 -27.57 16.32 -12.01
CA PHE A 104 -27.73 16.53 -10.56
C PHE A 104 -28.11 15.25 -9.79
N ILE A 105 -28.79 14.30 -10.44
CA ILE A 105 -29.32 13.08 -9.80
C ILE A 105 -28.29 11.93 -9.88
N ASP A 106 -27.47 11.91 -10.93
CA ASP A 106 -26.42 10.90 -11.13
C ASP A 106 -25.26 11.49 -11.95
N PRO A 107 -24.42 12.33 -11.34
CA PRO A 107 -23.38 13.07 -12.04
C PRO A 107 -22.35 12.14 -12.66
N TYR A 108 -21.97 12.41 -13.90
CA TYR A 108 -20.92 11.64 -14.59
C TYR A 108 -19.57 11.71 -13.85
N TYR A 109 -19.31 12.86 -13.20
CA TYR A 109 -18.11 13.10 -12.38
C TYR A 109 -18.49 13.22 -10.91
N GLU A 110 -18.46 12.10 -10.19
CA GLU A 110 -18.66 12.09 -8.75
C GLU A 110 -17.39 12.58 -8.02
N VAL A 111 -17.53 13.67 -7.25
CA VAL A 111 -16.47 14.15 -6.36
C VAL A 111 -16.41 13.23 -5.14
N LYS A 112 -15.36 12.40 -5.08
CA LYS A 112 -15.10 11.55 -3.92
C LYS A 112 -14.55 12.39 -2.79
N GLN A 113 -15.14 12.26 -1.61
CA GLN A 113 -14.70 12.97 -0.42
C GLN A 113 -14.47 12.03 0.76
N VAL A 114 -13.38 12.27 1.48
CA VAL A 114 -13.08 11.70 2.80
C VAL A 114 -13.21 12.83 3.80
N VAL A 115 -13.96 12.59 4.88
CA VAL A 115 -14.13 13.53 5.99
C VAL A 115 -13.39 12.99 7.19
N VAL A 116 -12.36 13.69 7.62
CA VAL A 116 -11.56 13.35 8.80
C VAL A 116 -12.15 14.11 9.98
N ASN A 117 -12.97 13.44 10.79
CA ASN A 117 -13.72 14.10 11.86
C ASN A 117 -12.83 14.51 13.05
N ASP A 118 -11.71 13.82 13.27
CA ASP A 118 -10.81 14.07 14.41
C ASP A 118 -9.81 15.22 14.15
N LEU A 119 -9.82 15.79 12.94
CA LEU A 119 -8.97 16.93 12.57
C LEU A 119 -9.85 18.08 12.08
N GLU A 120 -9.73 19.22 12.74
CA GLU A 120 -10.37 20.47 12.32
C GLU A 120 -9.43 21.31 11.45
N GLU A 121 -9.99 21.92 10.42
CA GLU A 121 -9.36 22.97 9.63
C GLU A 121 -10.04 24.30 9.96
N ASP A 122 -9.25 25.30 10.36
CA ASP A 122 -9.76 26.62 10.65
C ASP A 122 -10.09 27.35 9.35
N LEU A 123 -11.38 27.37 9.02
CA LEU A 123 -11.91 28.14 7.90
C LEU A 123 -12.70 29.30 8.45
N VAL A 124 -12.05 30.47 8.56
CA VAL A 124 -12.66 31.71 9.05
C VAL A 124 -13.14 31.58 10.50
N TYR A 125 -12.27 31.09 11.38
CA TYR A 125 -12.53 30.87 12.81
C TYR A 125 -13.64 29.85 13.12
N MET A 126 -14.03 29.06 12.11
CA MET A 126 -14.94 27.95 12.27
C MET A 126 -14.12 26.66 12.19
N GLY A 127 -14.08 25.92 13.31
CA GLY A 127 -13.48 24.58 13.40
C GLY A 127 -14.27 23.58 12.58
N MET A 128 -13.99 23.55 11.27
CA MET A 128 -14.67 22.70 10.33
C MET A 128 -13.94 21.36 10.23
N PRO A 129 -14.65 20.23 10.10
CA PRO A 129 -14.00 18.96 9.82
C PRO A 129 -13.13 19.06 8.56
N LYS A 130 -11.96 18.45 8.62
CA LYS A 130 -11.04 18.41 7.49
C LYS A 130 -11.61 17.51 6.40
N VAL A 131 -11.66 18.02 5.18
CA VAL A 131 -12.23 17.31 4.02
C VAL A 131 -11.18 17.17 2.94
N ASP A 132 -11.07 15.96 2.41
CA ASP A 132 -10.14 15.60 1.36
C ASP A 132 -10.87 15.05 0.14
N ARG A 133 -10.55 15.56 -1.05
CA ARG A 133 -11.16 15.17 -2.32
C ARG A 133 -10.16 14.62 -3.34
N CYS A 134 -8.92 14.31 -2.91
CA CYS A 134 -7.84 13.90 -3.81
C CYS A 134 -8.19 12.63 -4.62
N MET A 135 -8.96 11.70 -4.04
CA MET A 135 -9.43 10.48 -4.70
C MET A 135 -10.35 10.72 -5.90
N THR A 136 -10.84 11.95 -6.08
CA THR A 136 -11.61 12.33 -7.27
C THR A 136 -10.77 12.19 -8.53
N CYS A 137 -9.50 12.59 -8.48
CA CYS A 137 -8.56 12.43 -9.60
C CYS A 137 -7.62 11.23 -9.40
N HIS A 138 -7.16 10.98 -8.17
CA HIS A 138 -6.26 9.89 -7.82
C HIS A 138 -7.02 8.57 -7.58
N VAL A 139 -7.81 8.15 -8.56
CA VAL A 139 -8.82 7.07 -8.40
C VAL A 139 -8.25 5.67 -8.16
N GLY A 140 -6.95 5.48 -8.41
CA GLY A 140 -6.23 4.21 -8.20
C GLY A 140 -5.39 4.19 -6.94
N ILE A 141 -5.32 5.30 -6.18
CA ILE A 141 -4.33 5.47 -5.11
C ILE A 141 -4.46 4.43 -3.99
N ASP A 142 -5.69 4.02 -3.66
CA ASP A 142 -6.03 3.06 -2.61
C ASP A 142 -6.25 1.63 -3.13
N LYS A 143 -5.93 1.36 -4.40
CA LYS A 143 -6.19 0.08 -5.05
C LYS A 143 -4.90 -0.57 -5.51
N ALA A 144 -4.75 -1.86 -5.24
CA ALA A 144 -3.71 -2.67 -5.86
C ALA A 144 -4.01 -2.90 -7.36
N GLY A 145 -2.97 -3.09 -8.16
CA GLY A 145 -3.06 -3.40 -9.60
C GLY A 145 -3.00 -2.20 -10.54
N PHE A 146 -2.73 -0.99 -10.02
CA PHE A 146 -2.52 0.23 -10.81
C PHE A 146 -1.11 0.79 -10.61
N GLU A 147 -0.15 -0.03 -10.18
CA GLU A 147 1.21 0.41 -9.87
C GLU A 147 1.92 1.02 -11.10
N ASP A 148 1.67 0.45 -12.29
CA ASP A 148 2.23 0.89 -13.57
C ASP A 148 1.36 1.91 -14.31
N ALA A 149 0.21 2.30 -13.74
CA ALA A 149 -0.67 3.28 -14.37
C ALA A 149 -0.04 4.69 -14.37
N PRO A 150 -0.28 5.51 -15.41
CA PRO A 150 0.24 6.88 -15.43
C PRO A 150 -0.39 7.73 -14.32
N GLN A 151 0.38 8.68 -13.78
CA GLN A 151 -0.16 9.67 -12.85
C GLN A 151 -1.30 10.46 -13.53
N PRO A 152 -2.41 10.75 -12.82
CA PRO A 152 -2.64 10.56 -11.37
C PRO A 152 -3.25 9.20 -10.96
N TYR A 153 -3.37 8.24 -11.88
CA TYR A 153 -4.15 7.00 -11.68
C TYR A 153 -3.40 5.88 -10.98
N SER A 154 -2.12 6.09 -10.64
CA SER A 154 -1.28 5.06 -10.04
C SER A 154 -1.66 4.68 -8.62
N THR A 155 -1.38 3.45 -8.23
CA THR A 155 -1.43 2.98 -6.83
C THR A 155 -0.45 3.73 -5.93
N HIS A 156 -0.78 3.89 -4.65
CA HIS A 156 0.12 4.47 -3.67
C HIS A 156 1.39 3.60 -3.52
N PRO A 157 2.60 4.17 -3.57
CA PRO A 157 3.85 3.40 -3.50
C PRO A 157 4.00 2.56 -2.21
N LYS A 158 3.33 2.98 -1.14
CA LYS A 158 3.30 2.32 0.16
C LYS A 158 1.86 1.96 0.55
N LEU A 159 1.14 1.23 -0.31
CA LEU A 159 -0.29 0.95 -0.13
C LEU A 159 -0.55 0.30 1.24
N ASP A 160 0.06 -0.85 1.50
CA ASP A 160 -0.20 -1.65 2.71
C ASP A 160 0.29 -0.99 4.01
N PHE A 161 1.25 -0.06 3.91
CA PHE A 161 1.80 0.65 5.07
C PHE A 161 1.10 1.98 5.35
N MET A 162 0.53 2.64 4.31
CA MET A 162 -0.06 3.96 4.45
C MET A 162 -1.55 3.99 4.19
N VAL A 163 -2.02 3.88 2.94
CA VAL A 163 -3.41 4.27 2.60
C VAL A 163 -4.36 3.08 2.43
N GLY A 164 -3.83 1.85 2.50
CA GLY A 164 -4.60 0.63 2.33
C GLY A 164 -5.59 0.41 3.49
N PRO A 165 -6.68 -0.36 3.29
CA PRO A 165 -7.72 -0.55 4.30
C PRO A 165 -7.25 -1.14 5.62
N ASN A 166 -6.21 -1.99 5.59
CA ASN A 166 -5.63 -2.65 6.77
C ASN A 166 -4.32 -2.01 7.22
N SER A 167 -3.96 -0.86 6.65
CA SER A 167 -2.74 -0.16 7.01
C SER A 167 -2.89 0.55 8.37
N PRO A 168 -1.78 0.96 9.00
CA PRO A 168 -1.83 1.85 10.17
C PRO A 168 -2.41 3.24 9.89
N HIS A 169 -2.56 3.67 8.63
CA HIS A 169 -3.07 5.01 8.28
C HIS A 169 -4.19 4.98 7.21
N PRO A 170 -5.26 4.18 7.38
CA PRO A 170 -6.26 3.97 6.33
C PRO A 170 -6.77 5.30 5.75
N LEU A 171 -6.90 5.35 4.43
CA LEU A 171 -7.23 6.60 3.73
C LEU A 171 -8.54 7.23 4.23
N SER A 172 -9.52 6.39 4.60
CA SER A 172 -10.83 6.80 5.12
C SER A 172 -10.75 7.56 6.45
N GLU A 173 -9.69 7.36 7.22
CA GLU A 173 -9.51 7.98 8.54
C GLU A 173 -8.53 9.14 8.48
N PHE A 174 -7.48 9.06 7.67
CA PHE A 174 -6.41 10.08 7.66
C PHE A 174 -6.53 11.08 6.51
N GLY A 175 -7.10 10.70 5.37
CA GLY A 175 -7.06 11.50 4.14
C GLY A 175 -5.64 11.74 3.60
N CYS A 176 -5.52 12.40 2.44
CA CYS A 176 -4.22 12.65 1.79
C CYS A 176 -3.50 13.87 2.39
N THR A 177 -4.24 14.96 2.60
CA THR A 177 -3.73 16.28 3.02
C THR A 177 -3.23 16.31 4.47
N SER A 178 -3.52 15.29 5.27
CA SER A 178 -2.91 15.13 6.61
C SER A 178 -1.41 14.94 6.49
N CYS A 179 -0.97 14.08 5.56
CA CYS A 179 0.46 13.85 5.29
C CYS A 179 1.00 14.80 4.22
N HIS A 180 0.28 15.01 3.13
CA HIS A 180 0.77 15.74 1.96
C HIS A 180 0.58 17.26 2.05
N ALA A 181 -0.21 17.78 2.99
CA ALA A 181 -0.67 19.18 2.98
C ALA A 181 -1.43 19.53 1.69
N GLY A 182 -1.57 20.82 1.37
CA GLY A 182 -2.38 21.29 0.26
C GLY A 182 -3.82 21.55 0.65
N ARG A 183 -4.67 21.75 -0.35
CA ARG A 183 -6.07 22.15 -0.15
C ARG A 183 -7.00 20.98 -0.47
N GLY A 184 -7.40 20.24 0.57
CA GLY A 184 -8.17 18.99 0.43
C GLY A 184 -9.54 19.18 -0.22
N ARG A 185 -10.15 20.36 -0.04
CA ARG A 185 -11.43 20.72 -0.69
C ARG A 185 -11.30 21.08 -2.17
N GLY A 186 -10.07 21.30 -2.67
CA GLY A 186 -9.80 21.62 -4.06
C GLY A 186 -10.12 20.45 -4.98
N THR A 187 -10.77 20.73 -6.11
CA THR A 187 -11.22 19.75 -7.10
C THR A 187 -10.45 19.81 -8.42
N GLY A 188 -9.39 20.61 -8.48
CA GLY A 188 -8.56 20.79 -9.68
C GLY A 188 -7.09 20.90 -9.32
N PHE A 189 -6.23 20.69 -10.32
CA PHE A 189 -4.78 20.66 -10.14
C PHE A 189 -4.25 21.91 -9.41
N TYR A 190 -4.62 23.10 -9.88
CA TYR A 190 -4.27 24.36 -9.22
C TYR A 190 -4.98 24.53 -7.87
N THR A 191 -6.28 24.24 -7.79
CA THR A 191 -7.09 24.52 -6.60
C THR A 191 -6.76 23.63 -5.40
N SER A 192 -6.17 22.45 -5.62
CA SER A 192 -5.62 21.57 -4.57
C SER A 192 -4.22 21.97 -4.09
N ALA A 193 -3.65 23.05 -4.65
CA ALA A 193 -2.34 23.60 -4.30
C ALA A 193 -1.17 22.62 -4.54
N HIS A 194 -1.15 21.96 -5.69
CA HIS A 194 -0.03 21.09 -6.08
C HIS A 194 1.28 21.88 -6.15
N SER A 195 2.36 21.28 -5.63
CA SER A 195 3.70 21.88 -5.67
C SER A 195 4.68 21.01 -6.46
N PRO A 196 5.49 21.62 -7.34
CA PRO A 196 6.51 20.92 -8.10
C PRO A 196 7.69 20.51 -7.22
N ASN A 197 8.40 19.46 -7.61
CA ASN A 197 9.61 19.01 -6.92
C ASN A 197 10.81 19.94 -7.13
N ASP A 198 10.86 20.65 -8.25
CA ASP A 198 12.01 21.43 -8.69
C ASP A 198 11.58 22.53 -9.67
N LYS A 199 12.54 23.41 -9.99
CA LYS A 199 12.31 24.55 -10.88
C LYS A 199 11.99 24.12 -12.31
N GLU A 200 12.53 23.00 -12.77
CA GLU A 200 12.26 22.49 -14.11
C GLU A 200 10.82 22.02 -14.25
N THR A 201 10.34 21.23 -13.30
CA THR A 201 8.95 20.81 -13.18
C THR A 201 8.03 22.01 -13.03
N ALA A 202 8.41 23.01 -12.23
CA ALA A 202 7.66 24.26 -12.08
C ALA A 202 7.51 25.00 -13.42
N HIS A 203 8.60 25.15 -14.19
CA HIS A 203 8.56 25.78 -15.52
C HIS A 203 7.73 24.97 -16.51
N ARG A 204 7.86 23.64 -16.50
CA ARG A 204 7.05 22.75 -17.35
C ARG A 204 5.57 22.88 -17.02
N TRP A 205 5.19 22.80 -15.75
CA TRP A 205 3.81 22.96 -15.30
C TRP A 205 3.26 24.36 -15.62
N LYS A 206 4.09 25.41 -15.51
CA LYS A 206 3.70 26.75 -15.93
C LYS A 206 3.37 26.81 -17.43
N LYS A 207 4.17 26.14 -18.27
CA LYS A 207 3.97 26.11 -19.73
C LYS A 207 2.80 25.23 -20.15
N GLU A 208 2.69 24.03 -19.59
CA GLU A 208 1.74 23.00 -20.01
C GLU A 208 0.38 23.12 -19.31
N LEU A 209 0.37 23.53 -18.04
CA LEU A 209 -0.80 23.52 -17.16
C LEU A 209 -1.17 24.92 -16.64
N GLY A 210 -0.45 25.96 -17.06
CA GLY A 210 -0.66 27.32 -16.53
C GLY A 210 -0.40 27.43 -15.02
N TRP A 211 0.41 26.53 -14.45
CA TRP A 211 0.64 26.48 -13.01
C TRP A 211 1.36 27.72 -12.48
N GLU A 212 0.87 28.21 -11.35
CA GLU A 212 1.52 29.22 -10.52
C GLU A 212 1.35 28.87 -9.03
N PRO A 213 2.23 29.39 -8.13
CA PRO A 213 2.02 29.24 -6.70
C PRO A 213 0.72 29.92 -6.27
N MET A 214 -0.09 29.23 -5.45
CA MET A 214 -1.31 29.80 -4.89
C MET A 214 -0.97 30.78 -3.75
N HIS A 215 -0.84 32.06 -4.09
CA HIS A 215 -0.34 33.11 -3.18
C HIS A 215 -1.10 33.23 -1.85
N TYR A 216 -2.41 32.98 -1.84
CA TYR A 216 -3.27 33.15 -0.66
C TYR A 216 -3.52 31.86 0.11
N TRP A 217 -2.83 30.77 -0.22
CA TRP A 217 -2.94 29.51 0.50
C TRP A 217 -1.64 29.21 1.23
N GLU A 218 -1.68 29.31 2.55
CA GLU A 218 -0.49 29.25 3.41
C GLU A 218 0.14 27.86 3.48
N ILE A 219 -0.62 26.82 3.16
CA ILE A 219 -0.23 25.43 3.36
C ILE A 219 -0.29 24.66 2.01
N PRO A 220 0.55 25.01 1.02
CA PRO A 220 0.58 24.31 -0.25
C PRO A 220 0.96 22.85 -0.06
N MET A 221 0.64 21.99 -1.02
CA MET A 221 1.00 20.57 -0.94
C MET A 221 2.53 20.45 -0.89
N LEU A 222 3.03 19.56 -0.05
CA LEU A 222 4.45 19.28 0.04
C LEU A 222 4.92 18.65 -1.28
N PRO A 223 6.02 19.15 -1.88
CA PRO A 223 6.72 18.42 -2.92
C PRO A 223 7.01 16.98 -2.46
N LYS A 224 6.92 16.00 -3.37
CA LYS A 224 7.09 14.56 -3.09
C LYS A 224 8.31 14.25 -2.21
N LYS A 225 9.44 14.91 -2.48
CA LYS A 225 10.69 14.72 -1.72
C LYS A 225 10.64 15.19 -0.26
N TYR A 226 9.60 15.91 0.14
CA TYR A 226 9.39 16.41 1.49
C TYR A 226 8.14 15.82 2.15
N THR A 227 7.47 14.84 1.53
CA THR A 227 6.26 14.23 2.07
C THR A 227 6.48 13.64 3.47
N GLU A 228 7.67 13.12 3.77
CA GLU A 228 8.03 12.64 5.11
C GLU A 228 7.88 13.70 6.20
N ALA A 229 7.95 15.00 5.89
CA ALA A 229 7.72 16.06 6.86
C ALA A 229 6.31 16.00 7.46
N GLY A 230 5.34 15.43 6.74
CA GLY A 230 3.98 15.20 7.24
C GLY A 230 3.93 14.25 8.44
N CYS A 231 4.85 13.29 8.54
CA CYS A 231 4.89 12.31 9.64
C CYS A 231 5.14 12.99 11.00
N TYR A 232 5.89 14.11 11.02
CA TYR A 232 6.22 14.82 12.25
C TYR A 232 4.99 15.36 12.99
N LYS A 233 3.87 15.61 12.28
CA LYS A 233 2.64 16.14 12.88
C LYS A 233 2.11 15.27 14.03
N CYS A 234 2.22 13.94 13.88
CA CYS A 234 1.74 12.98 14.87
C CYS A 234 2.88 12.24 15.58
N HIS A 235 4.04 12.09 14.92
CA HIS A 235 5.15 11.30 15.42
C HIS A 235 6.33 12.11 16.00
N SER A 236 6.10 13.38 16.40
CA SER A 236 7.15 14.24 16.95
C SER A 236 7.89 13.64 18.17
N GLY A 237 7.20 12.83 18.99
CA GLY A 237 7.75 12.17 20.17
C GLY A 237 8.48 10.85 19.93
N ASN A 238 8.16 10.12 18.85
CA ASN A 238 8.53 8.70 18.69
C ASN A 238 9.44 8.46 17.47
N MET A 239 10.66 8.98 17.53
CA MET A 239 11.70 8.81 16.49
C MET A 239 12.76 7.79 16.92
N PRO A 240 13.39 7.04 16.00
CA PRO A 240 13.26 7.10 14.53
C PRO A 240 11.99 6.42 14.00
N LEU A 241 11.53 6.84 12.82
CA LEU A 241 10.35 6.28 12.16
C LEU A 241 10.74 5.41 10.98
N LYS A 242 10.08 4.25 10.89
CA LYS A 242 10.12 3.40 9.69
C LYS A 242 9.47 4.15 8.52
N GLU A 243 10.01 4.03 7.32
CA GLU A 243 9.48 4.65 6.08
C GLU A 243 9.55 6.19 6.03
N ALA A 244 10.28 6.81 6.97
CA ALA A 244 10.55 8.25 7.04
C ALA A 244 12.03 8.51 7.44
N GLU A 245 12.95 7.93 6.67
CA GLU A 245 14.39 7.96 6.93
C GLU A 245 14.97 9.38 6.80
N THR A 246 14.49 10.17 5.84
CA THR A 246 14.94 11.56 5.62
C THR A 246 14.56 12.45 6.80
N LEU A 247 13.32 12.33 7.29
CA LEU A 247 12.87 13.04 8.49
C LEU A 247 13.67 12.58 9.72
N SER A 248 13.85 11.27 9.88
CA SER A 248 14.61 10.68 10.99
C SER A 248 16.05 11.16 11.02
N LEU A 249 16.70 11.23 9.85
CA LEU A 249 18.05 11.77 9.72
C LEU A 249 18.08 13.26 10.04
N GLY A 250 17.13 14.04 9.51
CA GLY A 250 17.04 15.48 9.77
C GLY A 250 16.90 15.81 11.26
N LEU A 251 16.05 15.09 11.99
CA LEU A 251 15.89 15.26 13.44
C LEU A 251 17.13 14.79 14.21
N SER A 252 17.75 13.68 13.79
CA SER A 252 18.99 13.21 14.41
C SER A 252 20.13 14.23 14.25
N VAL A 253 20.22 14.90 13.09
CA VAL A 253 21.18 15.98 12.86
C VAL A 253 20.84 17.19 13.72
N PHE A 254 19.56 17.57 13.82
CA PHE A 254 19.11 18.69 14.65
C PHE A 254 19.44 18.49 16.13
N GLU A 255 19.25 17.27 16.65
CA GLU A 255 19.59 16.90 18.01
C GLU A 255 21.10 16.84 18.23
N LYS A 256 21.84 16.13 17.38
CA LYS A 256 23.31 16.02 17.50
C LYS A 256 24.04 17.35 17.32
N ALA A 257 23.52 18.24 16.49
CA ALA A 257 24.05 19.60 16.34
C ALA A 257 23.70 20.51 17.54
N GLY A 258 22.86 20.06 18.48
CA GLY A 258 22.49 20.82 19.66
C GLY A 258 21.57 22.00 19.37
N CYS A 259 20.84 21.98 18.25
CA CYS A 259 19.96 23.10 17.87
C CYS A 259 18.90 23.38 18.95
N HIS A 260 18.33 22.33 19.55
CA HIS A 260 17.36 22.38 20.65
C HIS A 260 17.89 23.02 21.95
N ALA A 261 19.22 23.11 22.13
CA ALA A 261 19.81 23.78 23.28
C ALA A 261 19.62 25.30 23.20
N CYS A 262 19.68 25.85 21.97
CA CYS A 262 19.52 27.28 21.72
C CYS A 262 18.14 27.66 21.20
N HIS A 263 17.40 26.74 20.60
CA HIS A 263 16.12 27.03 19.96
C HIS A 263 14.98 26.27 20.62
N GLN A 264 13.86 26.98 20.82
CA GLN A 264 12.63 26.38 21.31
C GLN A 264 11.91 25.65 20.17
N VAL A 265 11.51 24.42 20.45
CA VAL A 265 10.78 23.50 19.57
C VAL A 265 9.92 22.61 20.47
N ASP A 266 8.77 22.12 19.98
CA ASP A 266 7.75 21.44 20.81
C ASP A 266 8.29 20.32 21.70
N ARG A 267 9.25 19.54 21.19
CA ARG A 267 9.86 18.41 21.91
C ARG A 267 10.84 18.82 23.03
N TRP A 268 11.31 20.08 23.06
CA TRP A 268 12.34 20.55 24.00
C TRP A 268 12.00 21.95 24.56
N ASN A 269 10.83 22.05 25.21
CA ASN A 269 10.25 23.32 25.67
C ASN A 269 10.61 23.70 27.11
N ASP A 270 11.66 23.09 27.65
CA ASP A 270 11.83 22.99 29.12
C ASP A 270 12.38 24.27 29.77
N ALA A 271 12.77 25.29 28.98
CA ALA A 271 13.33 26.55 29.46
C ALA A 271 13.38 27.66 28.40
N THR A 272 13.54 28.92 28.83
CA THR A 272 13.88 30.06 27.97
C THR A 272 15.16 29.77 27.20
N LYS A 273 15.08 29.85 25.87
CA LYS A 273 16.21 29.55 24.99
C LYS A 273 16.88 30.84 24.50
N PRO A 274 18.21 30.85 24.30
CA PRO A 274 18.95 32.05 23.85
C PRO A 274 18.67 32.44 22.39
N GLY A 275 18.26 31.49 21.56
CA GLY A 275 17.83 31.71 20.19
C GLY A 275 16.31 31.87 20.07
N PRO A 276 15.82 32.45 18.96
CA PRO A 276 14.39 32.59 18.73
C PRO A 276 13.71 31.21 18.66
N SER A 277 12.43 31.17 19.01
CA SER A 277 11.62 29.97 18.80
C SER A 277 11.58 29.61 17.31
N LEU A 278 11.75 28.33 17.01
CA LEU A 278 11.59 27.79 15.66
C LEU A 278 10.15 27.34 15.41
N TYR A 279 9.26 27.55 16.37
CA TYR A 279 7.82 27.35 16.18
C TYR A 279 7.34 28.22 15.01
N HIS A 280 6.63 27.59 14.07
CA HIS A 280 6.22 28.18 12.80
C HIS A 280 7.35 28.80 11.95
N MET A 281 8.61 28.35 12.06
CA MET A 281 9.69 28.87 11.21
C MET A 281 9.36 28.78 9.70
N ALA A 282 8.60 27.75 9.31
CA ALA A 282 8.19 27.52 7.92
C ALA A 282 7.26 28.62 7.35
N SER A 283 6.58 29.43 8.17
CA SER A 283 5.74 30.53 7.68
C SER A 283 6.53 31.83 7.44
N LYS A 284 7.74 31.94 8.00
CA LYS A 284 8.57 33.16 7.95
C LYS A 284 9.74 33.07 6.99
N THR A 285 10.12 31.85 6.61
CA THR A 285 11.36 31.57 5.88
C THR A 285 11.12 30.47 4.86
N ASP A 286 11.92 30.46 3.80
CA ASP A 286 11.93 29.39 2.81
C ASP A 286 13.17 28.48 2.96
N LYS A 287 13.15 27.33 2.31
CA LYS A 287 14.26 26.35 2.38
C LYS A 287 15.61 26.96 1.99
N ASN A 288 15.66 27.80 0.95
CA ASN A 288 16.90 28.38 0.45
C ASN A 288 17.46 29.39 1.46
N TRP A 289 16.60 30.21 2.04
CA TRP A 289 16.97 31.11 3.13
C TRP A 289 17.51 30.32 4.34
N THR A 290 16.77 29.30 4.80
CA THR A 290 17.16 28.49 5.97
C THR A 290 18.46 27.74 5.74
N TYR A 291 18.67 27.21 4.53
CA TYR A 291 19.94 26.59 4.14
C TYR A 291 21.11 27.57 4.25
N LYS A 292 20.98 28.77 3.67
CA LYS A 292 22.03 29.79 3.72
C LYS A 292 22.33 30.23 5.16
N TRP A 293 21.29 30.43 5.96
CA TRP A 293 21.41 30.79 7.37
C TRP A 293 22.14 29.72 8.19
N ILE A 294 21.79 28.44 8.02
CA ILE A 294 22.44 27.33 8.74
C ILE A 294 23.90 27.14 8.29
N ILE A 295 24.19 27.32 7.00
CA ILE A 295 25.54 27.18 6.46
C ILE A 295 26.44 28.28 7.02
N GLU A 296 26.04 29.56 6.94
CA GLU A 296 26.89 30.69 7.30
C GLU A 296 26.07 31.84 7.94
N PRO A 297 25.64 31.71 9.20
CA PRO A 297 24.70 32.68 9.80
C PRO A 297 25.31 34.08 9.93
N ARG A 298 26.64 34.17 10.10
CA ARG A 298 27.37 35.44 10.23
C ARG A 298 27.46 36.25 8.94
N SER A 299 27.32 35.63 7.76
CA SER A 299 27.28 36.38 6.49
C SER A 299 25.98 37.17 6.34
N PHE A 300 24.88 36.68 6.94
CA PHE A 300 23.62 37.40 7.00
C PHE A 300 23.57 38.36 8.20
N ARG A 301 24.00 37.91 9.38
CA ARG A 301 24.01 38.70 10.62
C ARG A 301 25.33 38.55 11.37
N HIS A 302 26.24 39.51 11.19
CA HIS A 302 27.59 39.47 11.77
C HIS A 302 27.62 39.32 13.30
N ASN A 303 26.63 39.85 14.02
CA ASN A 303 26.52 39.78 15.48
C ASN A 303 25.69 38.57 16.00
N THR A 304 25.36 37.59 15.14
CA THR A 304 24.65 36.38 15.58
C THR A 304 25.52 35.48 16.45
N TRP A 305 24.91 34.91 17.49
CA TRP A 305 25.54 33.94 18.38
C TRP A 305 25.37 32.50 17.88
N MET A 306 24.54 32.29 16.86
CA MET A 306 24.39 30.98 16.22
C MET A 306 25.75 30.54 15.62
N PRO A 307 26.26 29.37 15.99
CA PRO A 307 27.55 28.91 15.50
C PRO A 307 27.48 28.51 14.03
N HIS A 308 28.62 28.57 13.37
CA HIS A 308 28.81 27.97 12.05
C HIS A 308 28.88 26.45 12.23
N PHE A 309 28.05 25.65 11.55
CA PHE A 309 28.05 24.19 11.73
C PHE A 309 28.82 23.44 10.63
N PHE A 310 28.84 23.99 9.42
CA PHE A 310 29.42 23.36 8.22
C PHE A 310 30.70 24.09 7.79
N LYS A 311 31.45 23.64 6.78
CA LYS A 311 32.66 24.32 6.23
C LYS A 311 33.66 24.86 7.29
N LYS A 312 33.85 24.14 8.40
CA LYS A 312 34.96 24.40 9.33
C LYS A 312 36.21 23.73 8.80
N ASP A 313 37.39 24.19 9.21
CA ASP A 313 38.68 23.60 8.82
C ASP A 313 38.77 22.09 9.14
N ASN A 314 38.03 21.63 10.16
CA ASN A 314 37.95 20.23 10.57
C ASN A 314 36.77 19.43 9.97
N ASN A 315 35.93 20.04 9.12
CA ASN A 315 34.80 19.38 8.47
C ASN A 315 34.50 20.01 7.10
N SER A 316 35.52 20.02 6.24
CA SER A 316 35.54 20.69 4.93
C SER A 316 34.75 19.97 3.83
N SER A 317 34.28 18.74 4.06
CA SER A 317 33.47 17.99 3.09
C SER A 317 31.99 17.98 3.47
N LEU A 318 31.13 18.49 2.58
CA LEU A 318 29.71 18.12 2.53
C LEU A 318 29.62 16.65 2.11
N LYS A 319 29.88 15.72 3.03
CA LYS A 319 29.49 14.32 2.87
C LYS A 319 28.11 14.16 3.50
N ILE A 320 27.11 14.57 2.73
CA ILE A 320 25.70 14.17 2.86
C ILE A 320 25.32 13.57 1.53
#